data_AF-A0A7G8DE47-F1
#
_entry.id   AF-A0A7G8DE47-F1
#
_cell.length_a   1.000
_cell.length_b   1.000
_cell.length_c   1.000
_cell.angle_alpha   90.00
_cell.angle_beta   90.00
_cell.angle_gamma   90.00
#
_symmetry.space_group_name_H-M   'P 1'
#
loop_
_entity.id
_entity.type
_entity.pdbx_description
1 polymer ?
#
loop_
_entity_poly.entity_id
_entity_poly.type
_entity_poly.pdbx_seq_one_letter_code
_entity_poly.pdbx_strand_id
1 'polypeptide(L)'
;MASPWGHHWVIGDVHGCHEALLRLISVLPTDDHLVFCGDVINRGPGIAACINLVWGLVDSGRATWLRGNHEQRLVEGLQAVSTEERNDLLAIETYRQLGDALTREWKQRLSTLPFVYSGDGWVATHAGFDEHGQPDLNVREPFWEGYDGRYGTVVVGHTPRPAVERRGQIIMIDTGAVYGGLLTAFCPETDAVVQVIGQASDKAMPAASHELTAEVPC
;
A
#
# COMPACT_ATOMS: atom_id res chain seq x y z
N MET A 1 -13.10 -22.06 5.76
CA MET A 1 -14.22 -21.47 6.51
C MET A 1 -14.71 -20.29 5.69
N ALA A 2 -16.02 -20.11 5.51
CA ALA A 2 -16.54 -18.96 4.78
C ALA A 2 -16.13 -17.66 5.49
N SER A 3 -15.80 -16.63 4.72
CA SER A 3 -15.49 -15.29 5.25
C SER A 3 -16.68 -14.79 6.09
N PRO A 4 -16.46 -14.19 7.27
CA PRO A 4 -17.54 -13.55 8.03
C PRO A 4 -18.07 -12.27 7.36
N TRP A 5 -17.39 -11.79 6.31
CA TRP A 5 -17.69 -10.56 5.58
C TRP A 5 -18.43 -10.84 4.28
N GLY A 6 -19.19 -9.84 3.80
CA GLY A 6 -19.85 -9.90 2.49
C GLY A 6 -18.82 -9.99 1.37
N HIS A 7 -18.09 -8.90 1.16
CA HIS A 7 -17.00 -8.79 0.19
C HIS A 7 -15.73 -8.20 0.81
N HIS A 8 -14.62 -8.29 0.07
CA HIS A 8 -13.39 -7.57 0.40
C HIS A 8 -13.15 -6.45 -0.59
N TRP A 9 -12.72 -5.29 -0.09
CA TRP A 9 -12.30 -4.17 -0.90
C TRP A 9 -10.82 -3.90 -0.67
N VAL A 10 -10.00 -4.23 -1.66
CA VAL A 10 -8.57 -3.98 -1.64
C VAL A 10 -8.32 -2.54 -2.09
N ILE A 11 -7.70 -1.74 -1.24
CA ILE A 11 -7.46 -0.30 -1.42
C ILE A 11 -5.98 -0.09 -1.74
N GLY A 12 -5.70 0.64 -2.83
CA GLY A 12 -4.34 0.97 -3.26
C GLY A 12 -3.66 2.02 -2.37
N ASP A 13 -2.49 2.47 -2.80
CA ASP A 13 -1.58 3.34 -2.04
C ASP A 13 -2.24 4.70 -1.70
N VAL A 14 -2.41 4.96 -0.39
CA VAL A 14 -3.15 6.15 0.08
C VAL A 14 -2.23 7.36 0.19
N HIS A 15 -0.98 7.18 0.64
CA HIS A 15 0.03 8.22 0.73
C HIS A 15 -0.46 9.53 1.34
N GLY A 16 -1.09 9.48 2.52
CA GLY A 16 -1.57 10.68 3.20
C GLY A 16 -2.71 11.44 2.49
N CYS A 17 -3.37 10.86 1.48
CA CYS A 17 -4.51 11.46 0.77
C CYS A 17 -5.82 11.36 1.58
N HIS A 18 -5.86 11.97 2.77
CA HIS A 18 -6.93 11.79 3.75
C HIS A 18 -8.34 12.08 3.21
N GLU A 19 -8.53 13.19 2.50
CA GLU A 19 -9.84 13.55 1.95
C GLU A 19 -10.32 12.55 0.89
N ALA A 20 -9.40 12.00 0.08
CA ALA A 20 -9.73 10.95 -0.87
C ALA A 20 -10.10 9.66 -0.13
N LEU A 21 -9.36 9.30 0.92
CA LEU A 21 -9.63 8.13 1.74
C LEU A 21 -11.02 8.20 2.39
N LEU A 22 -11.40 9.35 2.97
CA LEU A 22 -12.73 9.55 3.53
C LEU A 22 -13.84 9.37 2.49
N ARG A 23 -13.69 9.98 1.29
CA ARG A 23 -14.65 9.82 0.20
C ARG A 23 -14.79 8.36 -0.21
N LEU A 24 -13.67 7.65 -0.37
CA LEU A 24 -13.70 6.24 -0.78
C LEU A 24 -14.41 5.38 0.27
N ILE A 25 -14.03 5.47 1.54
CA ILE A 25 -14.65 4.68 2.62
C ILE A 25 -16.15 4.99 2.75
N SER A 26 -16.56 6.24 2.50
CA SER A 26 -17.97 6.66 2.62
C SER A 26 -18.91 6.00 1.60
N VAL A 27 -18.38 5.52 0.48
CA VAL A 27 -19.17 4.86 -0.57
C VAL A 27 -19.04 3.34 -0.56
N LEU A 28 -18.09 2.79 0.20
CA LEU A 28 -17.93 1.35 0.36
C LEU A 28 -18.90 0.81 1.43
N PRO A 29 -19.46 -0.40 1.25
CA PRO A 29 -20.37 -1.00 2.23
C PRO A 29 -19.76 -1.11 3.63
N THR A 30 -20.59 -0.93 4.66
CA THR A 30 -20.14 -0.94 6.06
C THR A 30 -19.81 -2.33 6.59
N ASP A 31 -20.42 -3.35 6.00
CA ASP A 31 -20.35 -4.75 6.43
C ASP A 31 -19.29 -5.55 5.64
N ASP A 32 -18.60 -4.88 4.72
CA ASP A 32 -17.48 -5.42 3.96
C ASP A 32 -16.15 -5.14 4.65
N HIS A 33 -15.16 -5.99 4.37
CA HIS A 33 -13.80 -5.87 4.93
C HIS A 33 -12.89 -5.09 4.00
N LEU A 34 -12.10 -4.18 4.57
CA LEU A 34 -11.16 -3.35 3.80
C LEU A 34 -9.75 -3.92 3.90
N VAL A 35 -9.04 -4.01 2.78
CA VAL A 35 -7.64 -4.46 2.75
C VAL A 35 -6.77 -3.37 2.14
N PHE A 36 -6.00 -2.65 2.95
CA PHE A 36 -5.06 -1.65 2.45
C PHE A 36 -3.77 -2.34 1.98
N CYS A 37 -3.35 -2.12 0.74
CA CYS A 37 -2.13 -2.69 0.14
C CYS A 37 -0.80 -2.12 0.69
N GLY A 38 -0.84 -1.37 1.78
CA GLY A 38 0.32 -0.63 2.29
C GLY A 38 0.38 0.79 1.78
N ASP A 39 1.49 1.47 2.09
CA ASP A 39 1.77 2.84 1.67
C ASP A 39 0.62 3.81 2.02
N VAL A 40 0.13 3.69 3.25
CA VAL A 40 -0.83 4.66 3.80
C VAL A 40 -0.11 5.97 4.14
N ILE A 41 1.19 5.87 4.44
CA ILE A 41 2.04 6.96 4.90
C ILE A 41 2.86 7.59 3.77
N ASN A 42 3.65 8.62 4.12
CA ASN A 42 4.52 9.39 3.21
C ASN A 42 3.79 10.17 2.10
N ARG A 43 4.55 11.08 1.45
CA ARG A 43 4.19 11.92 0.29
C ARG A 43 3.10 12.97 0.53
N GLY A 44 1.86 12.57 0.85
CA GLY A 44 0.73 13.49 0.96
C GLY A 44 0.70 14.27 2.28
N PRO A 45 -0.19 15.27 2.40
CA PRO A 45 -0.21 16.19 3.54
C PRO A 45 -0.94 15.65 4.78
N GLY A 46 -1.79 14.62 4.64
CA GLY A 46 -2.70 14.13 5.68
C GLY A 46 -2.22 12.87 6.39
N ILE A 47 -0.91 12.64 6.53
CA ILE A 47 -0.36 11.36 7.00
C ILE A 47 -0.92 10.97 8.38
N ALA A 48 -0.87 11.88 9.35
CA ALA A 48 -1.37 11.60 10.70
C ALA A 48 -2.87 11.25 10.71
N ALA A 49 -3.67 11.92 9.88
CA ALA A 49 -5.11 11.67 9.79
C ALA A 49 -5.39 10.30 9.14
N CYS A 50 -4.68 9.96 8.06
CA CYS A 50 -4.77 8.64 7.42
C CYS A 50 -4.40 7.50 8.35
N ILE A 51 -3.26 7.58 9.05
CA ILE A 51 -2.80 6.51 9.94
C ILE A 51 -3.81 6.27 11.06
N ASN A 52 -4.33 7.34 11.69
CA ASN A 52 -5.32 7.21 12.75
C ASN A 52 -6.64 6.60 12.24
N LEU A 53 -7.12 7.04 11.06
CA LEU A 53 -8.34 6.50 10.45
C LEU A 53 -8.19 5.01 10.10
N VAL A 54 -7.12 4.64 9.40
CA VAL A 54 -6.86 3.26 8.99
C VAL A 54 -6.68 2.37 10.21
N TRP A 55 -5.90 2.81 11.20
CA TRP A 55 -5.71 2.03 12.42
C TRP A 55 -7.02 1.87 13.22
N GLY A 56 -7.88 2.90 13.26
CA GLY A 56 -9.21 2.78 13.88
C GLY A 56 -10.08 1.70 13.23
N LEU A 57 -10.00 1.55 11.90
CA LEU A 57 -10.70 0.48 11.17
C LEU A 57 -10.08 -0.90 11.43
N VAL A 58 -8.75 -0.97 11.59
CA VAL A 58 -8.05 -2.21 11.97
C VAL A 58 -8.45 -2.63 13.39
N ASP A 59 -8.45 -1.69 14.35
CA ASP A 59 -8.81 -1.94 15.75
C ASP A 59 -10.28 -2.36 15.91
N SER A 60 -11.17 -1.83 15.07
CA SER A 60 -12.58 -2.26 15.03
C SER A 60 -12.80 -3.60 14.29
N GLY A 61 -11.74 -4.19 13.72
CA GLY A 61 -11.81 -5.42 12.93
C GLY A 61 -12.37 -5.27 11.51
N ARG A 62 -12.64 -4.04 11.04
CA ARG A 62 -13.20 -3.77 9.70
C ARG A 62 -12.12 -3.76 8.60
N ALA A 63 -10.85 -3.61 8.98
CA ALA A 63 -9.77 -3.52 8.02
C ALA A 63 -8.56 -4.38 8.36
N THR A 64 -7.82 -4.74 7.33
CA THR A 64 -6.43 -5.18 7.41
C THR A 64 -5.55 -4.18 6.68
N TRP A 65 -4.48 -3.75 7.33
CA TRP A 65 -3.47 -2.88 6.73
C TRP A 65 -2.21 -3.68 6.47
N LEU A 66 -1.90 -3.91 5.19
CA LEU A 66 -0.67 -4.58 4.79
C LEU A 66 0.53 -3.64 4.90
N ARG A 67 1.73 -4.20 5.07
CA ARG A 67 2.96 -3.41 5.09
C ARG A 67 3.35 -3.01 3.68
N GLY A 68 3.52 -1.72 3.42
CA GLY A 68 4.15 -1.20 2.22
C GLY A 68 5.64 -0.91 2.43
N ASN A 69 6.34 -0.57 1.36
CA ASN A 69 7.76 -0.23 1.46
C ASN A 69 8.00 1.07 2.23
N HIS A 70 7.04 2.00 2.24
CA HIS A 70 7.19 3.23 2.99
C HIS A 70 7.04 2.98 4.50
N GLU A 71 6.12 2.11 4.93
CA GLU A 71 6.06 1.68 6.34
C GLU A 71 7.33 0.93 6.75
N GLN A 72 7.85 0.04 5.91
CA GLN A 72 9.07 -0.72 6.20
C GLN A 72 10.29 0.21 6.38
N ARG A 73 10.53 1.15 5.44
CA ARG A 73 11.63 2.13 5.54
C ARG A 73 11.54 2.98 6.80
N LEU A 74 10.33 3.36 7.22
CA LEU A 74 10.15 4.13 8.45
C LEU A 74 10.50 3.29 9.70
N VAL A 75 10.06 2.03 9.75
CA VAL A 75 10.38 1.12 10.86
C VAL A 75 11.89 0.92 11.00
N GLU A 76 12.57 0.70 9.88
CA GLU A 76 14.04 0.55 9.80
C GLU A 76 14.75 1.85 10.19
N GLY A 77 14.33 3.00 9.64
CA GLY A 77 14.91 4.30 9.97
C GLY A 77 14.80 4.64 11.46
N LEU A 78 13.75 4.22 12.15
CA LEU A 78 13.60 4.38 13.61
C LEU A 78 14.52 3.48 14.45
N GLN A 79 15.29 2.60 13.82
CA GLN A 79 16.37 1.82 14.43
C GLN A 79 17.76 2.41 14.14
N ALA A 80 17.85 3.46 13.32
CA ALA A 80 19.09 4.11 12.93
C ALA A 80 20.01 4.43 14.12
N VAL A 81 21.28 4.06 13.98
CA VAL A 81 22.33 4.31 14.98
C VAL A 81 23.45 5.20 14.43
N SER A 82 23.65 5.20 13.11
CA SER A 82 24.66 6.03 12.44
C SER A 82 24.11 7.41 12.05
N THR A 83 25.02 8.36 11.77
CA THR A 83 24.65 9.70 11.29
C THR A 83 23.97 9.64 9.91
N GLU A 84 24.41 8.74 9.04
CA GLU A 84 23.86 8.57 7.69
C GLU A 84 22.43 8.06 7.74
N GLU A 85 22.19 6.96 8.47
CA GLU A 85 20.84 6.40 8.65
C GLU A 85 19.89 7.42 9.32
N ARG A 86 20.41 8.27 10.21
CA ARG A 86 19.62 9.36 10.80
C ARG A 86 19.24 10.42 9.77
N ASN A 87 20.10 10.73 8.81
CA ASN A 87 19.76 11.67 7.73
C ASN A 87 18.66 11.08 6.84
N ASP A 88 18.71 9.78 6.57
CA ASP A 88 17.65 9.09 5.82
C ASP A 88 16.31 9.15 6.56
N LEU A 89 16.29 8.90 7.88
CA LEU A 89 15.09 9.06 8.70
C LEU A 89 14.52 10.49 8.62
N LEU A 90 15.38 11.51 8.65
CA LEU A 90 14.97 12.91 8.54
C LEU A 90 14.41 13.28 7.16
N ALA A 91 14.71 12.48 6.12
CA ALA A 91 14.15 12.64 4.78
C ALA A 91 12.75 12.01 4.64
N ILE A 92 12.33 11.11 5.54
CA ILE A 92 11.01 10.48 5.50
C ILE A 92 9.92 11.50 5.84
N GLU A 93 8.99 11.77 4.91
CA GLU A 93 7.90 12.74 5.13
C GLU A 93 7.05 12.44 6.37
N THR A 94 6.78 11.16 6.66
CA THR A 94 6.05 10.78 7.87
C THR A 94 6.76 11.26 9.13
N TYR A 95 8.06 11.01 9.24
CA TYR A 95 8.85 11.49 10.37
C TYR A 95 8.86 13.01 10.46
N ARG A 96 8.96 13.71 9.32
CA ARG A 96 8.91 15.18 9.27
C ARG A 96 7.55 15.75 9.71
N GLN A 97 6.44 15.12 9.33
CA GLN A 97 5.10 15.59 9.69
C GLN A 97 4.71 15.25 11.13
N LEU A 98 5.04 14.06 11.61
CA LEU A 98 4.63 13.57 12.93
C LEU A 98 5.66 13.92 14.04
N GLY A 99 6.93 14.11 13.67
CA GLY A 99 8.03 14.25 14.62
C GLY A 99 8.42 12.94 15.31
N ASP A 100 9.50 12.97 16.09
CA ASP A 100 10.09 11.77 16.68
C ASP A 100 9.14 11.02 17.63
N ALA A 101 8.53 11.75 18.58
CA ALA A 101 7.71 11.15 19.63
C ALA A 101 6.53 10.34 19.05
N LEU A 102 5.68 10.97 18.23
CA LEU A 102 4.54 10.31 17.60
C LEU A 102 4.97 9.20 16.65
N THR A 103 6.04 9.42 15.87
CA THR A 103 6.53 8.39 14.94
C THR A 103 6.99 7.13 15.69
N ARG A 104 7.64 7.28 16.86
CA ARG A 104 8.03 6.16 17.72
C ARG A 104 6.84 5.43 18.33
N GLU A 105 5.76 6.12 18.66
CA GLU A 105 4.51 5.48 19.12
C GLU A 105 3.89 4.57 18.05
N TRP A 106 4.09 4.91 16.77
CA TRP A 106 3.61 4.09 15.65
C TRP A 106 4.53 2.91 15.31
N LYS A 107 5.80 2.95 15.70
CA LYS A 107 6.80 1.93 15.33
C LYS A 107 6.32 0.51 15.59
N GLN A 108 5.80 0.23 16.79
CA GLN A 108 5.37 -1.12 17.16
C GLN A 108 4.20 -1.59 16.28
N ARG A 109 3.20 -0.73 16.06
CA ARG A 109 2.03 -1.04 15.23
C ARG A 109 2.44 -1.33 13.79
N LEU A 110 3.25 -0.45 13.19
CA LEU A 110 3.77 -0.63 11.83
C LEU A 110 4.60 -1.91 11.69
N SER A 111 5.38 -2.25 12.72
CA SER A 111 6.21 -3.47 12.76
C SER A 111 5.39 -4.76 12.86
N THR A 112 4.09 -4.69 13.17
CA THR A 112 3.18 -5.84 13.25
C THR A 112 2.29 -6.01 12.02
N LEU A 113 2.32 -5.07 11.06
CA LEU A 113 1.49 -5.16 9.86
C LEU A 113 1.84 -6.43 9.06
N PRO A 114 0.86 -7.24 8.64
CA PRO A 114 1.09 -8.40 7.79
C PRO A 114 1.59 -7.98 6.40
N PHE A 115 2.29 -8.87 5.72
CA PHE A 115 2.74 -8.63 4.34
C PHE A 115 1.71 -9.08 3.29
N VAL A 116 0.85 -10.04 3.65
CA VAL A 116 -0.11 -10.66 2.74
C VAL A 116 -1.47 -10.79 3.43
N TYR A 117 -2.52 -10.58 2.65
CA TYR A 117 -3.87 -11.03 2.96
C TYR A 117 -4.28 -12.15 2.01
N SER A 118 -4.91 -13.20 2.52
CA SER A 118 -5.38 -14.34 1.71
C SER A 118 -6.90 -14.45 1.77
N GLY A 119 -7.53 -14.37 0.59
CA GLY A 119 -8.93 -14.70 0.38
C GLY A 119 -9.08 -16.03 -0.37
N ASP A 120 -10.32 -16.38 -0.73
CA ASP A 120 -10.60 -17.60 -1.48
C ASP A 120 -10.27 -17.40 -2.97
N GLY A 121 -9.21 -18.05 -3.45
CA GLY A 121 -8.75 -17.93 -4.83
C GLY A 121 -8.05 -16.61 -5.18
N TRP A 122 -7.72 -15.78 -4.19
CA TRP A 122 -6.98 -14.54 -4.38
C TRP A 122 -6.13 -14.15 -3.16
N VAL A 123 -5.12 -13.31 -3.39
CA VAL A 123 -4.29 -12.70 -2.34
C VAL A 123 -4.08 -11.21 -2.63
N ALA A 124 -3.86 -10.42 -1.58
CA ALA A 124 -3.34 -9.07 -1.69
C ALA A 124 -1.96 -8.98 -1.03
N THR A 125 -1.05 -8.25 -1.66
CA THR A 125 0.30 -7.91 -1.19
C THR A 125 0.64 -6.50 -1.68
N HIS A 126 1.69 -5.88 -1.14
CA HIS A 126 2.03 -4.52 -1.55
C HIS A 126 2.52 -4.45 -2.99
N ALA A 127 3.60 -5.16 -3.33
CA ALA A 127 4.20 -5.12 -4.68
C ALA A 127 4.16 -6.47 -5.41
N GLY A 128 4.30 -7.59 -4.69
CA GLY A 128 4.22 -8.91 -5.29
C GLY A 128 4.95 -9.97 -4.47
N PHE A 129 5.47 -10.98 -5.16
CA PHE A 129 6.30 -12.04 -4.60
C PHE A 129 7.63 -12.14 -5.34
N ASP A 130 8.68 -12.53 -4.63
CA ASP A 130 10.00 -12.86 -5.21
C ASP A 130 9.99 -14.23 -5.94
N GLU A 131 11.14 -14.62 -6.49
CA GLU A 131 11.32 -15.91 -7.18
C GLU A 131 11.11 -17.14 -6.28
N HIS A 132 11.17 -16.97 -4.96
CA HIS A 132 10.94 -18.00 -3.96
C HIS A 132 9.49 -18.00 -3.45
N GLY A 133 8.63 -17.11 -3.96
CA GLY A 133 7.25 -16.94 -3.51
C GLY A 133 7.11 -16.26 -2.15
N GLN A 134 8.14 -15.54 -1.68
CA GLN A 134 8.04 -14.70 -0.49
C GLN A 134 7.54 -13.31 -0.86
N PRO A 135 6.76 -12.64 0.02
CA PRO A 135 6.29 -11.29 -0.25
C PRO A 135 7.46 -10.32 -0.39
N ASP A 136 7.48 -9.56 -1.48
CA ASP A 136 8.48 -8.52 -1.75
C ASP A 136 7.76 -7.17 -1.84
N LEU A 137 8.31 -6.16 -1.15
CA LEU A 137 7.76 -4.81 -1.05
C LEU A 137 8.18 -3.89 -2.20
N ASN A 138 9.08 -4.33 -3.08
CA ASN A 138 9.66 -3.53 -4.16
C ASN A 138 9.69 -4.24 -5.51
N VAL A 139 9.27 -5.51 -5.60
CA VAL A 139 9.26 -6.26 -6.86
C VAL A 139 8.32 -5.62 -7.90
N ARG A 140 8.75 -5.66 -9.17
CA ARG A 140 8.03 -5.11 -10.32
C ARG A 140 7.98 -6.12 -11.47
N GLU A 141 8.71 -5.87 -12.56
CA GLU A 141 8.69 -6.68 -13.79
C GLU A 141 8.94 -8.17 -13.57
N PRO A 142 9.90 -8.62 -12.73
CA PRO A 142 10.14 -10.05 -12.53
C PRO A 142 8.89 -10.80 -12.03
N PHE A 143 8.12 -10.18 -11.14
CA PHE A 143 6.86 -10.74 -10.67
C PHE A 143 5.78 -10.72 -11.75
N TRP A 144 5.67 -9.60 -12.48
CA TRP A 144 4.65 -9.44 -13.52
C TRP A 144 4.80 -10.42 -14.69
N GLU A 145 6.04 -10.82 -15.01
CA GLU A 145 6.35 -11.75 -16.10
C GLU A 145 6.40 -13.20 -15.63
N GLY A 146 6.81 -13.44 -14.38
CA GLY A 146 7.10 -14.77 -13.85
C GLY A 146 6.00 -15.41 -12.99
N TYR A 147 4.90 -14.69 -12.69
CA TYR A 147 3.87 -15.23 -11.80
C TYR A 147 3.15 -16.44 -12.41
N ASP A 148 3.21 -17.56 -11.68
CA ASP A 148 2.72 -18.88 -12.13
C ASP A 148 1.27 -19.18 -11.73
N GLY A 149 0.60 -18.27 -11.02
CA GLY A 149 -0.78 -18.45 -10.57
C GLY A 149 -0.94 -19.26 -9.27
N ARG A 150 0.13 -19.60 -8.56
CA ARG A 150 0.07 -20.45 -7.35
C ARG A 150 -0.83 -19.89 -6.22
N TYR A 151 -1.15 -18.60 -6.25
CA TYR A 151 -2.03 -17.92 -5.29
C TYR A 151 -3.36 -17.47 -5.90
N GLY A 152 -3.68 -17.87 -7.14
CA GLY A 152 -4.83 -17.37 -7.88
C GLY A 152 -4.64 -15.91 -8.30
N THR A 153 -5.67 -15.08 -8.11
CA THR A 153 -5.59 -13.64 -8.42
C THR A 153 -4.73 -12.91 -7.38
N VAL A 154 -3.80 -12.06 -7.81
CA VAL A 154 -2.98 -11.23 -6.91
C VAL A 154 -3.32 -9.77 -7.11
N VAL A 155 -3.73 -9.08 -6.05
CA VAL A 155 -4.00 -7.63 -6.07
C VAL A 155 -2.84 -6.88 -5.43
N VAL A 156 -2.28 -5.89 -6.14
CA VAL A 156 -1.09 -5.15 -5.73
C VAL A 156 -1.24 -3.64 -5.92
N GLY A 157 -0.50 -2.88 -5.12
CA GLY A 157 -0.33 -1.43 -5.23
C GLY A 157 1.06 -1.09 -5.79
N HIS A 158 1.80 -0.25 -5.07
CA HIS A 158 3.24 0.03 -5.20
C HIS A 158 3.70 0.80 -6.45
N THR A 159 3.36 0.32 -7.65
CA THR A 159 3.76 0.96 -8.91
C THR A 159 2.58 1.71 -9.51
N PRO A 160 2.56 3.06 -9.43
CA PRO A 160 1.39 3.82 -9.83
C PRO A 160 1.15 3.73 -11.34
N ARG A 161 -0.11 3.53 -11.71
CA ARG A 161 -0.61 3.42 -13.09
C ARG A 161 -1.70 4.47 -13.33
N PRO A 162 -1.94 4.90 -14.58
CA PRO A 162 -3.01 5.86 -14.86
C PRO A 162 -4.42 5.26 -14.66
N ALA A 163 -4.54 3.94 -14.64
CA ALA A 163 -5.78 3.20 -14.41
C ALA A 163 -5.47 1.83 -13.81
N VAL A 164 -6.50 1.15 -13.29
CA VAL A 164 -6.39 -0.25 -12.89
C VAL A 164 -5.95 -1.09 -14.07
N GLU A 165 -4.92 -1.91 -13.89
CA GLU A 165 -4.36 -2.75 -14.95
C GLU A 165 -4.36 -4.22 -14.54
N ARG A 166 -4.78 -5.08 -15.47
CA ARG A 166 -4.73 -6.53 -15.31
C ARG A 166 -3.65 -7.12 -16.20
N ARG A 167 -2.70 -7.84 -15.59
CA ARG A 167 -1.68 -8.64 -16.28
C ARG A 167 -1.86 -10.09 -15.89
N GLY A 168 -2.58 -10.84 -16.72
CA GLY A 168 -2.98 -12.21 -16.40
C GLY A 168 -3.79 -12.26 -15.11
N GLN A 169 -3.19 -12.83 -14.06
CA GLN A 169 -3.78 -12.97 -12.73
C GLN A 169 -3.38 -11.85 -11.75
N ILE A 170 -2.57 -10.87 -12.18
CA ILE A 170 -2.14 -9.74 -11.34
C ILE A 170 -3.02 -8.53 -11.65
N ILE A 171 -3.60 -7.93 -10.61
CA ILE A 171 -4.40 -6.71 -10.66
C ILE A 171 -3.64 -5.59 -9.96
N MET A 172 -3.20 -4.59 -10.70
CA MET A 172 -2.50 -3.41 -10.18
C MET A 172 -3.51 -2.30 -9.96
N ILE A 173 -3.65 -1.85 -8.71
CA ILE A 173 -4.69 -0.91 -8.28
C ILE A 173 -4.14 0.42 -7.74
N ASP A 174 -2.82 0.60 -7.64
CA ASP A 174 -2.26 1.93 -7.38
C ASP A 174 -2.48 2.82 -8.61
N THR A 175 -3.46 3.70 -8.51
CA THR A 175 -3.82 4.67 -9.55
C THR A 175 -3.29 6.08 -9.27
N GLY A 176 -2.25 6.18 -8.45
CA GLY A 176 -1.50 7.41 -8.24
C GLY A 176 -2.28 8.49 -7.48
N ALA A 177 -2.99 8.12 -6.41
CA ALA A 177 -3.84 9.04 -5.64
C ALA A 177 -3.10 10.32 -5.22
N VAL A 178 -1.83 10.21 -4.82
CA VAL A 178 -1.01 11.35 -4.37
C VAL A 178 -0.44 12.21 -5.51
N TYR A 179 -0.53 11.73 -6.75
CA TYR A 179 -0.01 12.36 -7.96
C TYR A 179 -1.10 13.05 -8.80
N GLY A 180 -2.25 13.35 -8.20
CA GLY A 180 -3.40 13.88 -8.94
C GLY A 180 -4.22 12.83 -9.68
N GLY A 181 -3.92 11.55 -9.50
CA GLY A 181 -4.69 10.43 -10.03
C GLY A 181 -5.92 10.10 -9.18
N LEU A 182 -6.24 8.81 -9.10
CA LEU A 182 -7.40 8.30 -8.37
C LEU A 182 -6.95 7.49 -7.16
N LEU A 183 -7.77 7.46 -6.10
CA LEU A 183 -7.67 6.44 -5.06
C LEU A 183 -8.68 5.33 -5.39
N THR A 184 -8.20 4.09 -5.45
CA THR A 184 -8.95 2.94 -5.96
C THR A 184 -9.19 1.90 -4.88
N ALA A 185 -10.42 1.36 -4.87
CA ALA A 185 -10.78 0.11 -4.23
C ALA A 185 -11.20 -0.92 -5.29
N PHE A 186 -10.74 -2.16 -5.17
CA PHE A 186 -11.06 -3.28 -6.05
C PHE A 186 -11.65 -4.43 -5.24
N CYS A 187 -12.73 -5.04 -5.73
CA CYS A 187 -13.35 -6.22 -5.11
C CYS A 187 -12.96 -7.50 -5.86
N PRO A 188 -12.07 -8.35 -5.31
CA PRO A 188 -11.59 -9.55 -5.98
C PRO A 188 -12.70 -10.58 -6.25
N GLU A 189 -13.77 -10.58 -5.46
CA GLU A 189 -14.88 -11.51 -5.61
C GLU A 189 -15.81 -11.16 -6.79
N THR A 190 -15.82 -9.90 -7.25
CA THR A 190 -16.79 -9.39 -8.23
C THR A 190 -16.16 -8.65 -9.41
N ASP A 191 -14.84 -8.45 -9.39
CA ASP A 191 -14.10 -7.57 -10.30
C ASP A 191 -14.59 -6.09 -10.28
N ALA A 192 -15.37 -5.69 -9.27
CA ALA A 192 -15.86 -4.33 -9.14
C ALA A 192 -14.73 -3.35 -8.77
N VAL A 193 -14.79 -2.14 -9.33
CA VAL A 193 -13.85 -1.05 -9.06
C VAL A 193 -14.63 0.17 -8.56
N VAL A 194 -14.19 0.74 -7.45
CA VAL A 194 -14.67 2.04 -6.94
C VAL A 194 -13.49 3.00 -6.88
N GLN A 195 -13.65 4.18 -7.47
CA GLN A 195 -12.59 5.18 -7.52
C GLN A 195 -13.10 6.55 -7.10
N VAL A 196 -12.24 7.31 -6.44
CA VAL A 196 -12.47 8.72 -6.12
C VAL A 196 -11.26 9.55 -6.53
N ILE A 197 -11.48 10.84 -6.79
CA ILE A 197 -10.39 11.78 -7.09
C ILE A 197 -9.41 11.80 -5.92
N GLY A 198 -8.12 11.66 -6.23
CA GLY A 198 -7.02 11.71 -5.28
C GLY A 198 -6.70 13.12 -4.76
N GLN A 199 -5.46 13.29 -4.31
CA GLN A 199 -4.91 14.56 -3.85
C GLN A 199 -4.49 15.41 -5.05
N ALA A 200 -4.95 16.66 -5.10
CA ALA A 200 -4.46 17.62 -6.08
C ALA A 200 -2.93 17.79 -5.93
N SER A 201 -2.21 17.68 -7.04
CA SER A 201 -0.75 17.64 -7.06
C SER A 201 -0.21 18.14 -8.39
N ASP A 202 0.87 18.92 -8.35
CA ASP A 202 1.65 19.31 -9.53
C ASP A 202 2.77 18.29 -9.83
N LYS A 203 2.97 17.30 -8.95
CA LYS A 203 3.99 16.26 -9.14
C LYS A 203 3.47 15.24 -10.15
N ALA A 204 4.21 15.07 -11.24
CA ALA A 204 3.93 14.00 -12.19
C ALA A 204 4.05 12.62 -11.52
N MET A 205 3.15 11.72 -11.91
CA MET A 205 3.27 10.30 -11.59
C MET A 205 4.59 9.78 -12.17
N PRO A 206 5.40 9.02 -11.41
CA PRO A 206 6.63 8.47 -11.94
C PRO A 206 6.31 7.55 -13.12
N ALA A 207 7.15 7.56 -14.14
CA ALA A 207 7.09 6.53 -15.16
C ALA A 207 7.22 5.18 -14.44
N ALA A 208 6.43 4.19 -14.85
CA ALA A 208 6.66 2.82 -14.39
C ALA A 208 8.05 2.41 -14.87
N SER A 209 9.02 2.52 -13.98
CA SER A 209 10.41 2.41 -14.32
C SER A 209 10.76 0.94 -14.49
N HIS A 210 11.21 0.58 -15.69
CA HIS A 210 12.16 -0.50 -15.91
C HIS A 210 13.46 -0.13 -15.17
N GLU A 211 13.48 -0.20 -13.85
CA GLU A 211 14.72 -0.08 -13.09
C GLU A 211 15.44 -1.42 -13.16
N LEU A 212 16.24 -1.55 -14.21
CA LEU A 212 17.39 -2.45 -14.26
C LEU A 212 18.12 -2.30 -12.93
N THR A 213 18.26 -3.43 -12.24
CA THR A 213 19.11 -3.63 -11.06
C THR A 213 20.37 -2.77 -11.16
N ALA A 214 20.54 -1.86 -10.20
CA ALA A 214 21.82 -1.20 -10.02
C ALA A 214 22.89 -2.30 -9.85
N GLU A 215 23.82 -2.35 -10.80
CA GLU A 215 25.02 -3.16 -10.71
C GLU A 215 25.75 -2.81 -9.42
N VAL A 216 25.99 -3.82 -8.59
CA VAL A 216 26.99 -3.75 -7.52
C VAL A 216 28.36 -3.62 -8.20
N PRO A 217 29.13 -2.53 -8.00
CA PRO A 217 30.47 -2.49 -8.54
C PRO A 217 31.38 -3.41 -7.74
N CYS A 218 32.17 -4.19 -8.50
CA CYS A 218 33.33 -5.03 -8.16
C CYS A 218 33.94 -4.87 -6.76
#